data_AF-A0A7X5QI29-F1
#
_entry.id   AF-A0A7X5QI29-F1
#
_cell.length_a   1.000
_cell.length_b   1.000
_cell.length_c   1.000
_cell.angle_alpha   90.00
_cell.angle_beta   90.00
_cell.angle_gamma   90.00
#
_symmetry.space_group_name_H-M   'P 1'
#
loop_
_entity.id
_entity.type
_entity.pdbx_description
1 polymer ?
#
loop_
_entity_poly.entity_id
_entity_poly.type
_entity_poly.pdbx_seq_one_letter_code
_entity_poly.pdbx_strand_id
1 'polypeptide(L)' 'MKFEDLTIESQVAAREALINALNIEMESRRYIDNDRAKYIARNIRDAFIALEGKGKVSKICCDSDDD' A
#
# COMPACT_ATOMS: atom_id res chain seq x y z
N MET A 1 5.82 -6.53 -12.28
CA MET A 1 5.70 -7.55 -11.22
C MET A 1 4.27 -7.53 -10.73
N LYS A 2 3.66 -8.69 -10.54
CA LYS A 2 2.35 -8.83 -9.93
C LYS A 2 2.49 -9.10 -8.43
N PHE A 3 1.41 -8.91 -7.67
CA PHE A 3 1.42 -9.17 -6.23
C PHE A 3 1.66 -10.65 -5.89
N GLU A 4 1.16 -11.56 -6.73
CA GLU A 4 1.40 -13.01 -6.61
C GLU A 4 2.86 -13.42 -6.82
N ASP A 5 3.67 -12.54 -7.43
CA ASP A 5 5.11 -12.74 -7.63
C ASP A 5 5.93 -12.30 -6.41
N LEU A 6 5.32 -11.65 -5.42
CA LEU A 6 6.02 -11.20 -4.21
C LEU A 6 6.39 -12.36 -3.31
N THR A 7 7.41 -12.16 -2.47
CA THR A 7 7.72 -13.14 -1.42
C THR A 7 6.50 -13.39 -0.52
N ILE A 8 6.40 -14.60 0.03
CA ILE A 8 5.30 -14.95 0.94
C ILE A 8 5.27 -13.98 2.13
N GLU A 9 6.44 -13.57 2.64
CA GLU A 9 6.57 -12.60 3.72
C GLU A 9 5.96 -11.24 3.34
N SER A 10 6.26 -10.71 2.15
CA SER A 10 5.65 -9.47 1.67
C SER A 10 4.16 -9.60 1.40
N GLN A 11 3.70 -10.75 0.93
CA GLN A 11 2.26 -10.99 0.76
C GLN A 11 1.53 -11.00 2.11
N VAL A 12 2.12 -11.60 3.15
CA VAL A 12 1.57 -11.61 4.51
C VAL A 12 1.56 -10.19 5.08
N ALA A 13 2.69 -9.49 5.03
CA ALA A 13 2.80 -8.12 5.52
C ALA A 13 1.82 -7.15 4.83
N ALA A 14 1.61 -7.30 3.52
CA ALA A 14 0.63 -6.50 2.79
C ALA A 14 -0.82 -6.78 3.22
N ARG A 15 -1.16 -8.04 3.54
CA ARG A 15 -2.49 -8.39 4.08
C ARG A 15 -2.70 -7.81 5.47
N GLU A 16 -1.68 -7.88 6.33
CA GLU A 16 -1.72 -7.30 7.68
C GLU A 16 -1.84 -5.77 7.63
N ALA A 17 -1.06 -5.12 6.75
CA ALA A 17 -1.14 -3.68 6.52
C ALA A 17 -2.53 -3.26 6.03
N LEU A 18 -3.15 -4.05 5.14
CA LEU A 18 -4.51 -3.80 4.66
C LEU A 18 -5.54 -3.91 5.79
N ILE A 19 -5.48 -4.97 6.59
CA ILE A 19 -6.38 -5.14 7.74
C ILE A 19 -6.25 -3.96 8.70
N ASN A 20 -5.02 -3.56 9.03
CA ASN A 20 -4.77 -2.45 9.93
C ASN A 20 -5.30 -1.12 9.35
N ALA A 21 -5.04 -0.82 8.08
CA ALA A 21 -5.52 0.39 7.42
C ALA A 21 -7.05 0.47 7.37
N LEU A 22 -7.73 -0.66 7.12
CA LEU A 22 -9.18 -0.72 7.18
C LEU A 22 -9.71 -0.54 8.60
N ASN A 23 -9.06 -1.12 9.62
CA ASN A 23 -9.46 -0.90 11.01
C ASN A 23 -9.33 0.58 11.41
N ILE A 24 -8.21 1.23 11.08
CA ILE A 24 -8.00 2.66 11.35
C ILE A 24 -9.05 3.53 10.66
N GLU A 25 -9.34 3.26 9.38
CA GLU A 25 -10.36 4.01 8.64
C GLU A 25 -11.77 3.79 9.23
N MET A 26 -12.09 2.55 9.67
CA MET A 26 -13.36 2.24 10.35
C MET A 26 -13.44 2.95 11.70
N GLU A 27 -12.38 2.97 12.50
CA GLU A 27 -12.35 3.67 13.78
C GLU A 27 -12.53 5.18 13.60
N SER A 28 -11.90 5.75 12.57
CA SER A 28 -11.96 7.17 12.25
C SER A 28 -13.34 7.62 11.76
N ARG A 29 -13.97 6.85 10.87
CA ARG A 29 -15.18 7.27 10.13
C ARG A 29 -16.45 6.53 10.53
N ARG A 30 -16.33 5.49 11.36
CA ARG A 30 -17.39 4.50 11.70
C ARG A 30 -18.03 3.79 10.50
N TYR A 31 -17.46 3.96 9.32
CA TYR A 31 -17.97 3.43 8.07
C TYR A 31 -16.86 3.44 7.01
N ILE A 32 -16.86 2.42 6.16
CA ILE A 32 -16.04 2.35 4.95
C ILE A 32 -16.93 1.89 3.81
N ASP A 33 -17.03 2.69 2.76
CA ASP A 33 -17.66 2.25 1.52
C ASP A 33 -16.71 1.36 0.69
N ASN A 34 -17.31 0.64 -0.25
CA ASN A 34 -16.60 -0.33 -1.08
C ASN A 34 -15.50 0.32 -1.94
N ASP A 35 -15.72 1.53 -2.44
CA ASP A 35 -14.76 2.20 -3.32
C ASP A 35 -13.53 2.68 -2.54
N ARG A 36 -13.75 3.17 -1.31
CA ARG A 36 -12.70 3.51 -0.36
C ARG A 36 -11.89 2.27 0.04
N ALA A 37 -12.55 1.16 0.36
CA ALA A 37 -11.88 -0.10 0.69
C ALA A 37 -11.00 -0.60 -0.48
N LYS A 38 -11.54 -0.58 -1.71
CA LYS A 38 -10.79 -0.94 -2.93
C LYS A 38 -9.60 -0.03 -3.18
N TYR A 39 -9.76 1.28 -2.95
CA TYR A 39 -8.69 2.26 -3.12
C TYR A 39 -7.53 1.99 -2.15
N ILE A 40 -7.83 1.75 -0.87
CA ILE A 40 -6.83 1.39 0.15
C ILE A 40 -6.11 0.10 -0.24
N ALA A 41 -6.86 -0.94 -0.60
CA ALA A 41 -6.29 -2.22 -1.02
C ALA A 41 -5.35 -2.09 -2.23
N ARG A 42 -5.74 -1.30 -3.22
CA ARG A 42 -4.91 -1.02 -4.41
C ARG A 42 -3.60 -0.33 -4.03
N ASN A 43 -3.66 0.72 -3.22
CA ASN A 43 -2.47 1.48 -2.86
C ASN A 43 -1.48 0.65 -2.05
N ILE A 44 -1.96 -0.16 -1.11
CA ILE A 44 -1.10 -1.05 -0.32
C ILE A 44 -0.44 -2.09 -1.23
N ARG A 45 -1.22 -2.74 -2.10
CA ARG A 45 -0.67 -3.71 -3.07
C ARG A 45 0.41 -3.09 -3.94
N ASP A 46 0.12 -1.91 -4.52
CA ASP A 46 1.03 -1.23 -5.44
C ASP A 46 2.30 -0.74 -4.71
N ALA A 47 2.19 -0.35 -3.43
CA ALA A 47 3.34 0.00 -2.59
C ALA A 47 4.27 -1.20 -2.33
N PHE A 48 3.73 -2.37 -1.99
CA PHE A 48 4.54 -3.58 -1.77
C PHE A 48 5.19 -4.08 -3.07
N ILE A 49 4.47 -4.02 -4.19
CA ILE A 49 5.06 -4.28 -5.51
C ILE A 49 6.21 -3.32 -5.80
N ALA A 50 6.04 -2.03 -5.46
CA ALA A 50 7.10 -1.06 -5.64
C ALA A 50 8.29 -1.30 -4.70
N LEU A 51 8.06 -1.73 -3.45
CA LEU A 51 9.14 -1.99 -2.49
C LEU A 51 10.01 -3.18 -2.90
N GLU A 52 9.42 -4.33 -3.24
CA GLU A 52 10.20 -5.49 -3.71
C GLU A 52 10.72 -5.29 -5.13
N GLY A 53 9.93 -4.65 -6.01
CA GLY A 53 10.35 -4.29 -7.36
C GLY A 53 11.50 -3.28 -7.40
N LYS A 54 11.65 -2.45 -6.36
CA LYS A 54 12.74 -1.47 -6.17
C LYS A 54 13.92 -1.99 -5.35
N GLY A 55 14.17 -3.31 -5.38
CA GLY A 55 15.53 -3.84 -5.25
C GLY A 55 16.51 -3.30 -6.32
N LYS A 56 16.03 -2.52 -7.30
CA LYS A 56 16.80 -1.61 -8.16
C LYS A 56 16.43 -0.17 -7.82
N VAL A 57 17.20 0.44 -6.93
CA VAL A 57 17.00 1.83 -6.47
C VAL A 57 17.08 2.79 -7.65
N SER A 58 16.06 3.64 -7.81
CA SER A 58 16.30 5.02 -8.26
C SER A 58 15.36 5.95 -7.49
N LYS A 59 15.96 6.63 -6.51
CA LYS A 59 15.76 8.04 -6.16
C LYS A 59 14.35 8.58 -6.45
N ILE A 60 13.46 8.50 -5.45
CA ILE A 60 12.42 9.53 -5.31
C ILE A 60 13.18 10.70 -4.69
N CYS A 61 13.66 11.59 -5.56
CA CYS A 61 14.10 12.91 -5.14
C CYS A 61 12.94 13.57 -4.42
N CYS A 62 13.24 14.08 -3.22
CA CYS A 62 12.59 15.25 -2.70
C CYS A 62 12.80 16.36 -3.75
N ASP A 63 11.76 16.73 -4.49
CA ASP A 63 11.67 18.06 -5.06
C ASP A 63 10.57 18.75 -4.26
N SER A 64 11.02 19.58 -3.33
CA SER A 64 10.26 20.71 -2.84
C SER A 64 10.16 21.68 -4.00
N ASP A 65 8.96 21.93 -4.51
CA ASP A 65 8.72 23.11 -5.34
C ASP A 65 7.95 24.12 -4.47
N ASP A 66 8.70 25.11 -3.97
CA ASP A 66 8.21 26.38 -3.46
C ASP A 66 7.60 27.19 -4.61
N ASP A 67 6.37 27.70 -4.43
CA ASP A 67 5.80 28.84 -5.17
C ASP A 67 5.22 29.86 -4.16
#